data_AF-A0A397J8M6-F1
#
_entry.id   AF-A0A397J8M6-F1
#
_cell.length_a   1.000
_cell.length_b   1.000
_cell.length_c   1.000
_cell.angle_alpha   90.00
_cell.angle_beta   90.00
_cell.angle_gamma   90.00
#
_symmetry.space_group_name_H-M   'P 1'
#
loop_
_entity.id
_entity.type
_entity.pdbx_description
1 polymer ?
#
loop_
_entity_poly.entity_id
_entity_poly.type
_entity_poly.pdbx_seq_one_letter_code
_entity_poly.pdbx_strand_id
1 'polypeptide(L)' 'MDRAICPHIKRDGCYRHWSLHEKNIEKIPCGVCKKPTISITGYCPKHSSRFHSLNYRMRQKGVITQDSE' A
#
# COMPACT_ATOMS: atom_id res chain seq x y z
N MET A 1 10.47 4.59 8.11
CA MET A 1 9.73 5.19 6.97
C MET A 1 9.71 6.67 7.23
N ASP A 2 10.76 7.33 6.76
CA ASP A 2 11.04 8.74 6.98
C ASP A 2 9.85 9.57 6.54
N ARG A 3 9.38 10.44 7.44
CA ARG A 3 8.44 11.52 7.17
C ARG A 3 9.14 12.50 6.21
N ALA A 4 9.21 12.14 4.94
CA ALA A 4 9.73 13.00 3.90
C ALA A 4 8.82 14.23 3.80
N ILE A 5 9.35 15.34 4.26
CA ILE A 5 8.80 16.68 4.12
C ILE A 5 8.54 16.90 2.62
N CYS A 6 7.28 17.13 2.25
CA CYS A 6 6.92 17.55 0.90
C CYS A 6 7.44 18.99 0.70
N PRO A 7 8.43 19.21 -0.20
CA PRO A 7 9.16 20.49 -0.26
C PRO A 7 8.35 21.65 -0.86
N HIS A 8 7.09 21.42 -1.27
CA HIS A 8 6.42 22.34 -2.20
C HIS A 8 5.30 23.21 -1.63
N ILE A 9 4.94 23.13 -0.34
CA ILE A 9 3.61 23.61 0.04
C ILE A 9 3.61 24.48 1.29
N LYS A 10 3.54 25.80 1.08
CA LYS A 10 3.14 26.78 2.10
C LYS A 10 1.89 26.27 2.85
N ARG A 11 2.08 25.94 4.14
CA ARG A 11 1.16 25.75 5.29
C ARG A 11 -0.27 25.21 5.07
N ASP A 12 -1.02 25.65 4.06
CA ASP A 12 -2.43 25.28 3.82
C ASP A 12 -2.61 24.14 2.80
N GLY A 13 -1.61 23.89 1.96
CA GLY A 13 -1.77 22.93 0.88
C GLY A 13 -1.36 21.49 1.21
N CYS A 14 -0.78 21.18 2.39
CA CYS A 14 -0.48 19.79 2.74
C CYS A 14 -1.76 18.98 2.89
N TYR A 15 -2.77 19.49 3.60
CA TYR A 15 -4.05 18.80 3.75
C TYR A 15 -4.77 18.64 2.41
N ARG A 16 -4.79 19.69 1.57
CA ARG A 16 -5.40 19.64 0.24
C ARG A 16 -4.62 18.69 -0.69
N HIS A 17 -3.30 18.67 -0.62
CA HIS A 17 -2.44 17.73 -1.34
C HIS A 17 -2.72 16.29 -0.93
N TRP A 18 -2.74 15.98 0.37
CA TRP A 18 -3.09 14.65 0.88
C TRP A 18 -4.52 14.24 0.50
N SER A 19 -5.49 15.15 0.62
CA SER A 19 -6.89 14.89 0.26
C SER A 19 -7.08 14.65 -1.23
N LEU A 20 -6.35 15.37 -2.09
CA LEU A 20 -6.36 15.15 -3.54
C LEU A 20 -5.60 13.88 -3.89
N HIS A 21 -4.48 13.61 -3.22
CA HIS A 21 -3.72 12.36 -3.36
C HIS A 21 -4.61 11.15 -3.02
N GLU A 22 -5.24 11.11 -1.86
CA GLU A 22 -6.16 10.03 -1.47
C GLU A 22 -7.33 9.81 -2.45
N LYS A 23 -7.84 10.88 -3.06
CA LYS A 23 -8.91 10.81 -4.07
C LYS A 23 -8.40 10.35 -5.44
N ASN A 24 -7.14 10.61 -5.76
CA ASN A 24 -6.51 10.30 -7.05
C ASN A 24 -5.67 9.02 -7.03
N ILE A 25 -5.48 8.36 -5.87
CA ILE A 25 -4.83 7.04 -5.83
C ILE A 25 -5.70 6.07 -6.61
N GLU A 26 -5.15 5.51 -7.68
CA GLU A 26 -5.77 4.42 -8.42
C GLU A 26 -6.05 3.25 -7.46
N LYS A 27 -7.33 2.89 -7.34
CA LYS A 27 -7.74 1.80 -6.45
C LYS A 27 -7.55 0.49 -7.17
N ILE A 28 -6.52 -0.25 -6.76
CA ILE A 28 -6.23 -1.58 -7.27
C ILE A 28 -7.30 -2.55 -6.72
N PRO A 29 -7.88 -3.45 -7.52
CA PRO A 29 -8.81 -4.45 -7.01
C PRO A 29 -8.08 -5.47 -6.13
N CYS A 30 -8.69 -5.85 -5.00
CA CYS A 30 -8.13 -6.87 -4.14
C CYS A 30 -8.02 -8.22 -4.86
N GLY A 31 -6.87 -8.88 -4.79
CA GLY A 31 -6.65 -10.18 -5.43
C GLY A 31 -7.56 -11.34 -4.97
N VAL A 32 -8.31 -11.18 -3.87
CA VAL A 32 -9.24 -12.21 -3.35
C VAL A 32 -10.70 -11.85 -3.61
N CYS A 33 -11.16 -10.70 -3.10
CA CYS A 33 -12.57 -10.32 -3.16
C CYS A 33 -12.87 -9.26 -4.22
N LYS A 34 -11.88 -8.86 -5.02
CA LYS A 34 -11.97 -7.84 -6.08
C LYS A 34 -12.46 -6.46 -5.64
N LYS A 35 -12.63 -6.24 -4.32
CA LYS A 35 -12.98 -4.93 -3.78
C LYS A 35 -11.83 -3.95 -4.00
N PRO A 36 -12.11 -2.72 -4.47
CA PRO A 36 -11.07 -1.71 -4.66
C PRO A 36 -10.36 -1.42 -3.33
N THR A 37 -9.03 -1.38 -3.36
CA THR A 37 -8.17 -1.13 -2.21
C THR A 37 -7.07 -0.13 -2.58
N ILE A 38 -6.67 0.69 -1.60
CA ILE A 38 -5.50 1.58 -1.70
C ILE A 38 -4.21 0.89 -1.22
N SER A 39 -4.30 -0.38 -0.81
CA SER A 39 -3.15 -1.12 -0.34
C SER A 39 -2.20 -1.39 -1.50
N ILE A 40 -0.96 -0.93 -1.35
CA ILE A 40 0.17 -1.24 -2.24
C ILE A 40 0.42 -2.75 -2.42
N THR A 41 -0.02 -3.58 -1.48
CA THR A 41 0.10 -5.04 -1.60
C THR A 41 -0.94 -5.66 -2.54
N GLY A 42 -1.91 -4.89 -3.04
CA GLY A 42 -3.01 -5.42 -3.85
C GLY A 42 -4.04 -6.25 -3.06
N TYR A 43 -3.99 -6.22 -1.72
CA TYR A 43 -4.96 -6.90 -0.85
C TYR A 43 -5.67 -5.91 0.08
N CYS A 44 -6.99 -6.10 0.27
CA CYS A 44 -7.75 -5.28 1.21
C CYS A 44 -7.39 -5.63 2.67
N PRO A 45 -7.69 -4.78 3.66
CA PRO A 45 -7.31 -4.99 5.07
C PRO A 45 -7.74 -6.34 5.65
N LYS A 46 -8.86 -6.90 5.18
CA LYS A 46 -9.34 -8.22 5.59
C LYS A 46 -8.43 -9.37 5.12
N HIS A 47 -7.78 -9.19 3.97
CA HIS A 47 -6.98 -10.24 3.31
C HIS A 47 -5.47 -9.98 3.38
N SER A 48 -5.05 -8.75 3.71
CA SER A 48 -3.63 -8.39 3.82
C SER A 48 -2.93 -9.18 4.94
N SER A 49 -3.59 -9.45 6.06
CA SER A 49 -3.04 -10.23 7.17
C SER A 49 -2.61 -11.64 6.76
N ARG A 50 -3.43 -12.31 5.94
CA ARG A 50 -3.12 -13.63 5.38
C ARG A 50 -1.94 -13.57 4.42
N PHE A 51 -1.87 -12.53 3.58
CA PHE A 51 -0.73 -12.30 2.70
C PHE A 51 0.57 -12.10 3.49
N HIS A 52 0.58 -11.21 4.48
CA HIS A 52 1.76 -10.98 5.31
C HIS A 52 2.19 -12.23 6.09
N SER A 53 1.24 -12.99 6.63
CA SER A 53 1.52 -14.24 7.33
C SER A 53 2.16 -15.29 6.42
N LEU A 54 1.65 -15.42 5.19
CA LEU A 54 2.21 -16.31 4.17
C LEU A 54 3.63 -15.87 3.81
N ASN A 55 3.80 -14.58 3.50
CA ASN A 55 5.08 -14.01 3.08
C ASN A 55 6.15 -14.14 4.18
N TYR A 56 5.78 -13.91 5.44
CA TYR A 56 6.65 -14.15 6.60
C TYR A 56 7.07 -15.63 6.70
N ARG A 57 6.13 -16.57 6.54
CA ARG A 57 6.44 -18.01 6.55
C ARG A 57 7.35 -18.42 5.40
N MET A 58 7.17 -17.86 4.20
CA MET A 58 8.04 -18.15 3.05
C MET A 58 9.47 -17.63 3.29
N ARG A 59 9.60 -16.41 3.84
CA ARG A 59 10.91 -15.85 4.24
C ARG A 59 11.62 -16.71 5.28
N GLN A 60 10.88 -17.20 6.28
CA GLN A 60 11.42 -18.11 7.30
C GLN A 60 11.87 -19.46 6.72
N LYS A 61 11.29 -19.90 5.60
CA LYS A 61 11.67 -21.14 4.91
C LYS A 61 12.78 -20.95 3.88
N GLY A 62 13.33 -19.74 3.73
CA GLY A 62 14.40 -19.44 2.76
C GLY A 62 13.95 -19.42 1.30
N VAL A 63 12.64 -19.50 1.02
CA VAL A 63 12.11 -19.38 -0.35
C VAL A 63 11.85 -17.90 -0.61
N ILE A 64 12.86 -17.24 -1.17
CA ILE A 64 12.75 -15.87 -1.67
C ILE A 64 12.03 -15.96 -3.02
N THR A 65 10.79 -15.51 -3.09
CA THR A 65 10.26 -14.96 -4.35
C THR A 65 9.99 -13.47 -4.11
N GLN A 66 10.97 -12.68 -4.51
CA GLN A 66 10.77 -11.26 -4.80
C GLN A 66 10.43 -11.18 -6.29
N ASP A 67 9.15 -11.19 -6.62
CA ASP A 67 8.71 -10.64 -7.90
C ASP A 67 8.13 -9.27 -7.57
N SER A 68 8.96 -8.25 -7.77
CA SER A 68 8.57 -6.84 -7.75
C SER A 68 9.41 -6.18 -8.83
N GLU A 69 8.86 -6.20 -10.04
CA GLU A 69 9.19 -5.28 -11.14
C GLU A 69 8.29 -4.05 -11.02
#